data_AF-A0A7J6RCS1-F1
#
_entry.id   AF-A0A7J6RCS1-F1
#
_cell.length_a   1.000
_cell.length_b   1.000
_cell.length_c   1.000
_cell.angle_alpha   90.00
_cell.angle_beta   90.00
_cell.angle_gamma   90.00
#
_symmetry.space_group_name_H-M   'P 1'
#
loop_
_entity.id
_entity.type
_entity.pdbx_description
1 polymer ?
#
loop_
_entity_poly.entity_id
_entity_poly.type
_entity_poly.pdbx_seq_one_letter_code
_entity_poly.pdbx_strand_id
1 'polypeptide(L)'
;MVFSKMSSTAPRRYLSGDENSRLATNRYGTQPPLKRRRTVTGGVSKNREDTVSTGGSYPGRVFGGGLPPAVGYRTEGGSDVVTPERRPETGLSSPLGRPRVESYEGLTDALEEFREHDWKAGLKSWDRKVVRDAQYCAEIAERMYHRLFEFDAAYLSPEADLLDPSYLENRGYRITPRMRAMLVDWLVDVLLKWEIRDEALHLCISLVDRFLYKSEGVVDVGKLQLVGVCCAMIASKMQNSFSPEIESLMRICDGAYDVSQVEQMEHTIIRALDYRIDLPTAWTYLRRWNQVFGLRKPYYFISAYFLELTLLEYEALKYRPAVLALACAWVALCMKKDRKKQQATMTLLQDGVLDELRISAKERNSVPSSGSPLTTRTVTAAAHFITTIIRHHRPDANNLNAVTRKYQSEERLCVAKRIEEGS
;
A
#
# COMPACT_ATOMS: atom_id res chain seq x y z
N MET A 1 -5.44 -16.72 28.65
CA MET A 1 -5.03 -17.82 27.75
C MET A 1 -4.63 -17.33 26.34
N VAL A 2 -5.43 -16.52 25.65
CA VAL A 2 -5.18 -16.02 24.26
C VAL A 2 -3.80 -15.35 24.10
N PHE A 3 -3.47 -14.35 24.92
CA PHE A 3 -2.19 -13.64 24.85
C PHE A 3 -0.99 -14.47 25.34
N SER A 4 -1.23 -15.45 26.22
CA SER A 4 -0.21 -16.42 26.61
C SER A 4 0.16 -17.34 25.46
N LYS A 5 -0.80 -17.67 24.58
CA LYS A 5 -0.55 -18.42 23.34
C LYS A 5 0.17 -17.57 22.30
N MET A 6 -0.20 -16.29 22.11
CA MET A 6 0.55 -15.39 21.21
C MET A 6 2.02 -15.22 21.64
N SER A 7 2.27 -15.11 22.96
CA SER A 7 3.63 -15.01 23.50
C SER A 7 4.40 -16.33 23.51
N SER A 8 3.73 -17.49 23.54
CA SER A 8 4.38 -18.82 23.48
C SER A 8 4.56 -19.36 22.06
N THR A 9 3.78 -18.85 21.09
CA THR A 9 3.88 -19.17 19.65
C THR A 9 4.88 -18.29 18.90
N ALA A 10 5.35 -17.20 19.50
CA ALA A 10 6.52 -16.47 19.01
C ALA A 10 7.72 -17.45 18.98
N PRO A 11 8.30 -17.74 17.80
CA PRO A 11 9.20 -18.87 17.64
C PRO A 11 10.56 -18.56 18.26
N ARG A 12 10.77 -18.98 19.52
CA ARG A 12 12.12 -19.02 20.13
C ARG A 12 12.99 -20.18 19.62
N ARG A 13 12.48 -21.09 18.77
CA ARG A 13 13.13 -22.39 18.49
C ARG A 13 13.32 -22.79 17.01
N TYR A 14 13.11 -21.91 16.05
CA TYR A 14 13.28 -22.26 14.63
C TYR A 14 14.41 -21.51 13.89
N LEU A 15 15.35 -20.90 14.62
CA LEU A 15 16.61 -20.38 14.07
C LEU A 15 17.74 -21.43 14.10
N SER A 16 17.41 -22.69 13.80
CA SER A 16 18.43 -23.73 13.61
C SER A 16 18.11 -24.55 12.37
N GLY A 17 18.92 -24.34 11.33
CA GLY A 17 19.39 -25.41 10.44
C GLY A 17 18.41 -25.96 9.42
N ASP A 18 18.66 -25.53 8.18
CA ASP A 18 18.62 -26.31 6.94
C ASP A 18 17.29 -26.77 6.30
N GLU A 19 17.32 -26.67 4.96
CA GLU A 19 16.38 -27.18 3.95
C GLU A 19 15.21 -26.27 3.54
N ASN A 20 15.53 -25.12 2.93
CA ASN A 20 15.01 -24.73 1.59
C ASN A 20 15.62 -23.40 1.11
N SER A 21 16.96 -23.31 1.05
CA SER A 21 17.63 -22.19 0.39
C SER A 21 17.76 -22.46 -1.10
N ARG A 22 16.72 -22.13 -1.88
CA ARG A 22 16.80 -21.93 -3.33
C ARG A 22 15.50 -21.28 -3.80
N LEU A 23 15.53 -19.94 -3.88
CA LEU A 23 14.77 -19.04 -4.78
C LEU A 23 14.34 -17.77 -4.04
N ALA A 24 15.25 -16.79 -3.94
CA ALA A 24 14.96 -15.36 -4.02
C ALA A 24 16.26 -14.57 -3.77
N THR A 25 17.14 -14.51 -4.76
CA THR A 25 18.18 -13.48 -4.81
C THR A 25 17.95 -12.61 -6.04
N ASN A 26 17.97 -11.29 -5.83
CA ASN A 26 17.99 -10.16 -6.77
C ASN A 26 16.66 -9.39 -6.97
N ARG A 27 16.62 -8.06 -7.02
CA ARG A 27 17.66 -7.00 -6.92
C ARG A 27 16.95 -5.64 -6.88
N TYR A 28 17.27 -4.77 -5.91
CA TYR A 28 17.33 -3.33 -6.16
C TYR A 28 18.71 -3.03 -6.78
N GLY A 29 18.77 -3.04 -8.11
CA GLY A 29 20.00 -2.77 -8.86
C GLY A 29 19.75 -2.78 -10.36
N THR A 30 19.89 -1.62 -10.97
CA THR A 30 19.94 -1.36 -12.42
C THR A 30 20.59 -2.50 -13.22
N GLN A 31 19.84 -3.13 -14.12
CA GLN A 31 20.43 -3.99 -15.16
C GLN A 31 21.13 -3.13 -16.22
N PRO A 32 22.31 -3.53 -16.74
CA PRO A 32 22.92 -2.87 -17.89
C PRO A 32 22.10 -3.14 -19.17
N PRO A 33 22.13 -2.25 -20.17
CA PRO A 33 21.31 -2.40 -21.37
C PRO A 33 21.73 -3.64 -22.17
N LEU A 34 20.73 -4.42 -22.57
CA LEU A 34 20.87 -5.54 -23.51
C LEU A 34 21.50 -5.02 -24.81
N LYS A 35 22.66 -5.58 -25.18
CA LYS A 35 23.32 -5.31 -26.47
C LYS A 35 22.37 -5.69 -27.60
N ARG A 36 21.93 -4.70 -28.40
CA ARG A 36 21.22 -4.90 -29.67
C ARG A 36 22.02 -5.85 -30.56
N ARG A 37 21.47 -7.04 -30.82
CA ARG A 37 21.99 -7.95 -31.85
C ARG A 37 21.69 -7.32 -33.21
N ARG A 38 22.73 -7.05 -33.99
CA ARG A 38 22.64 -6.54 -35.37
C ARG A 38 21.75 -7.47 -36.20
N THR A 39 20.72 -6.91 -36.81
CA THR A 39 20.02 -7.49 -37.96
C THR A 39 21.01 -7.52 -39.12
N VAL A 40 21.38 -8.72 -39.56
CA VAL A 40 22.07 -8.94 -40.83
C VAL A 40 20.99 -9.05 -41.92
N THR A 41 21.20 -8.28 -42.98
CA THR A 41 20.41 -8.19 -44.20
C THR A 41 20.17 -9.54 -44.87
N GLY A 42 18.97 -9.72 -45.40
CA GLY A 42 18.55 -10.93 -46.10
C GLY A 42 19.34 -11.23 -47.37
N GLY A 43 19.46 -12.53 -47.65
CA GLY A 43 19.91 -13.11 -48.91
C GLY A 43 19.00 -14.29 -49.23
N VAL A 44 18.35 -14.21 -50.39
CA VAL A 44 17.42 -15.17 -50.99
C VAL A 44 18.14 -16.48 -51.35
N SER A 45 17.57 -17.64 -51.05
CA SER A 45 17.55 -18.77 -52.00
C SER A 45 16.55 -19.88 -51.62
N LYS A 46 16.19 -20.63 -52.66
CA LYS A 46 15.02 -21.46 -52.91
C LYS A 46 15.07 -22.90 -52.35
N ASN A 47 13.86 -23.46 -52.27
CA ASN A 47 13.45 -24.87 -52.44
C ASN A 47 13.87 -25.91 -51.38
N ARG A 48 12.86 -26.50 -50.73
CA ARG A 48 12.43 -27.89 -51.01
C ARG A 48 11.12 -28.22 -50.30
N GLU A 49 10.18 -28.74 -51.08
CA GLU A 49 8.99 -29.46 -50.64
C GLU A 49 9.42 -30.79 -50.02
N ASP A 50 8.76 -31.19 -48.94
CA ASP A 50 8.53 -32.60 -48.62
C ASP A 50 7.22 -32.74 -47.82
N THR A 51 6.46 -33.74 -48.24
CA THR A 51 5.06 -34.03 -47.94
C THR A 51 4.85 -34.95 -46.73
N VAL A 52 3.72 -34.71 -46.02
CA VAL A 52 2.73 -35.69 -45.51
C VAL A 52 2.93 -36.37 -44.13
N SER A 53 1.82 -36.35 -43.35
CA SER A 53 1.24 -37.44 -42.52
C SER A 53 1.13 -37.26 -40.99
N THR A 54 -0.04 -36.74 -40.58
CA THR A 54 -1.00 -37.23 -39.55
C THR A 54 -0.58 -37.63 -38.12
N GLY A 55 -1.37 -37.14 -37.15
CA GLY A 55 -2.00 -37.99 -36.13
C GLY A 55 -1.69 -37.63 -34.67
N GLY A 56 -2.69 -37.13 -33.93
CA GLY A 56 -2.58 -36.91 -32.48
C GLY A 56 -3.76 -36.14 -31.87
N SER A 57 -4.89 -36.82 -31.70
CA SER A 57 -6.15 -36.29 -31.18
C SER A 57 -6.14 -36.17 -29.65
N TYR A 58 -6.70 -35.09 -29.09
CA TYR A 58 -7.14 -35.02 -27.68
C TYR A 58 -8.65 -34.69 -27.65
N PRO A 59 -9.47 -35.46 -26.91
CA PRO A 59 -10.92 -35.37 -26.99
C PRO A 59 -11.48 -34.23 -26.13
N GLY A 60 -12.30 -33.38 -26.75
CA GLY A 60 -13.16 -32.42 -26.06
C GLY A 60 -14.39 -33.12 -25.48
N ARG A 61 -14.63 -32.95 -24.17
CA ARG A 61 -15.94 -33.20 -23.55
C ARG A 61 -16.74 -31.91 -23.53
N VAL A 62 -17.79 -31.90 -24.34
CA VAL A 62 -18.88 -30.92 -24.32
C VAL A 62 -19.81 -31.29 -23.16
N PHE A 63 -20.01 -30.36 -22.23
CA PHE A 63 -21.18 -30.36 -21.34
C PHE A 63 -22.01 -29.12 -21.65
N GLY A 64 -23.14 -29.33 -22.32
CA GLY A 64 -24.19 -28.34 -22.50
C GLY A 64 -24.98 -28.16 -21.22
N GLY A 65 -25.08 -26.92 -20.76
CA GLY A 65 -25.98 -26.47 -19.72
C GLY A 65 -26.49 -25.09 -20.10
N GLY A 66 -27.76 -25.02 -20.52
CA GLY A 66 -28.40 -23.79 -20.98
C GLY A 66 -28.54 -22.75 -19.86
N LEU A 67 -28.38 -21.49 -20.22
CA LEU A 67 -28.79 -20.37 -19.37
C LEU A 67 -30.30 -20.40 -19.15
N PRO A 68 -30.81 -20.14 -17.92
CA PRO A 68 -32.23 -19.99 -17.69
C PRO A 68 -32.77 -18.67 -18.28
N PRO A 69 -34.04 -18.62 -18.69
CA PRO A 69 -34.61 -17.48 -19.41
C PRO A 69 -34.83 -16.26 -18.51
N ALA A 70 -34.59 -15.09 -19.08
CA ALA A 70 -34.84 -13.80 -18.45
C ALA A 70 -36.33 -13.62 -18.12
N VAL A 71 -36.63 -13.22 -16.89
CA VAL A 71 -37.96 -12.81 -16.43
C VAL A 71 -38.33 -11.52 -17.17
N GLY A 72 -39.36 -11.60 -18.01
CA GLY A 72 -39.87 -10.49 -18.79
C GLY A 72 -40.65 -9.48 -17.95
N TYR A 73 -40.27 -8.21 -18.06
CA TYR A 73 -41.18 -7.10 -17.74
C TYR A 73 -41.87 -6.65 -19.03
N ARG A 74 -43.21 -6.59 -18.97
CA ARG A 74 -44.12 -6.09 -20.01
C ARG A 74 -43.70 -4.73 -20.54
N THR A 75 -43.64 -4.61 -21.87
CA THR A 75 -43.66 -3.34 -22.59
C THR A 75 -45.11 -2.87 -22.76
N GLU A 76 -45.51 -1.81 -22.07
CA GLU A 76 -46.59 -0.94 -22.55
C GLU A 76 -45.96 0.22 -23.32
N GLY A 77 -46.59 0.54 -24.46
CA GLY A 77 -46.06 1.43 -25.48
C GLY A 77 -46.02 2.89 -25.05
N GLY A 78 -44.94 3.55 -25.46
CA GLY A 78 -44.74 4.99 -25.39
C GLY A 78 -43.49 5.31 -26.19
N SER A 79 -43.67 5.82 -27.39
CA SER A 79 -42.61 6.25 -28.30
C SER A 79 -41.90 7.48 -27.71
N ASP A 80 -40.82 7.28 -26.99
CA ASP A 80 -39.79 8.29 -26.75
C ASP A 80 -38.44 7.59 -26.64
N VAL A 81 -37.62 7.71 -27.69
CA VAL A 81 -36.22 7.28 -27.67
C VAL A 81 -35.47 8.24 -26.74
N VAL A 82 -35.41 7.90 -25.46
CA VAL A 82 -34.51 8.55 -24.52
C VAL A 82 -33.10 8.04 -24.83
N THR A 83 -32.39 8.77 -25.69
CA THR A 83 -30.93 8.67 -25.77
C THR A 83 -30.36 8.88 -24.37
N PRO A 84 -29.39 8.08 -23.89
CA PRO A 84 -28.80 8.32 -22.59
C PRO A 84 -28.11 9.68 -22.63
N GLU A 85 -28.59 10.64 -21.85
CA GLU A 85 -27.89 11.89 -21.61
C GLU A 85 -26.48 11.56 -21.11
N ARG A 86 -25.48 11.87 -21.94
CA ARG A 86 -24.08 11.90 -21.50
C ARG A 86 -24.01 12.82 -20.29
N ARG A 87 -23.56 12.30 -19.16
CA ARG A 87 -23.12 13.15 -18.05
C ARG A 87 -22.21 14.24 -18.61
N PRO A 88 -22.40 15.51 -18.24
CA PRO A 88 -21.52 16.56 -18.73
C PRO A 88 -20.09 16.19 -18.35
N GLU A 89 -19.21 16.11 -19.35
CA GLU A 89 -17.78 15.97 -19.13
C GLU A 89 -17.36 17.15 -18.24
N THR A 90 -17.07 16.87 -16.97
CA THR A 90 -16.44 17.86 -16.10
C THR A 90 -15.09 18.17 -16.74
N GLY A 91 -14.97 19.39 -17.27
CA GLY A 91 -13.84 19.87 -18.06
C GLY A 91 -12.53 19.94 -17.27
N LEU A 92 -11.95 18.79 -16.95
CA LEU A 92 -10.57 18.65 -16.54
C LEU A 92 -9.74 18.23 -17.75
N SER A 93 -9.16 19.22 -18.42
CA SER A 93 -8.17 19.00 -19.46
C SER A 93 -6.97 18.23 -18.88
N SER A 94 -6.68 17.07 -19.47
CA SER A 94 -5.41 16.38 -19.25
C SER A 94 -4.24 17.32 -19.64
N PRO A 95 -3.09 17.32 -18.93
CA PRO A 95 -1.92 18.12 -19.34
C PRO A 95 -1.42 17.73 -20.75
N LEU A 96 -1.69 16.49 -21.13
CA LEU A 96 -1.69 16.01 -22.50
C LEU A 96 -3.13 16.03 -22.97
N GLY A 97 -3.59 17.11 -23.61
CA GLY A 97 -4.93 17.14 -24.23
C GLY A 97 -5.09 15.85 -25.04
N ARG A 98 -6.14 15.06 -24.79
CA ARG A 98 -6.34 13.86 -25.60
C ARG A 98 -6.70 14.35 -27.00
N PRO A 99 -5.85 14.12 -28.03
CA PRO A 99 -6.26 14.46 -29.38
C PRO A 99 -7.51 13.63 -29.69
N ARG A 100 -8.58 14.30 -30.11
CA ARG A 100 -9.80 13.64 -30.54
C ARG A 100 -9.52 13.10 -31.94
N VAL A 101 -8.97 11.89 -31.98
CA VAL A 101 -8.55 11.28 -33.23
C VAL A 101 -9.77 10.67 -33.93
N GLU A 102 -10.27 11.35 -34.95
CA GLU A 102 -11.44 10.92 -35.74
C GLU A 102 -11.06 10.07 -36.98
N SER A 103 -9.76 9.91 -37.27
CA SER A 103 -9.23 9.11 -38.40
C SER A 103 -7.87 8.46 -38.09
N TYR A 104 -7.49 7.43 -38.84
CA TYR A 104 -6.19 6.75 -38.69
C TYR A 104 -4.98 7.66 -38.97
N GLU A 105 -5.13 8.65 -39.87
CA GLU A 105 -4.08 9.64 -40.18
C GLU A 105 -3.85 10.56 -38.99
N GLY A 106 -4.91 11.05 -38.34
CA GLY A 106 -4.80 11.83 -37.10
C GLY A 106 -4.20 11.05 -35.93
N LEU A 107 -4.19 9.71 -36.00
CA LEU A 107 -3.55 8.84 -35.01
C LEU A 107 -2.03 8.83 -35.20
N THR A 108 -1.56 8.94 -36.44
CA THR A 108 -0.13 9.01 -36.76
C THR A 108 0.43 10.35 -36.32
N ASP A 109 -0.27 11.45 -36.62
CA ASP A 109 0.11 12.81 -36.21
C ASP A 109 0.13 12.94 -34.68
N ALA A 110 -0.86 12.39 -33.98
CA ALA A 110 -0.90 12.37 -32.52
C ALA A 110 0.24 11.56 -31.90
N LEU A 111 0.65 10.45 -32.53
CA LEU A 111 1.79 9.64 -32.08
C LEU A 111 3.12 10.34 -32.33
N GLU A 112 3.26 11.08 -33.44
CA GLU A 112 4.43 11.91 -33.72
C GLU A 112 4.53 13.09 -32.74
N GLU A 113 3.41 13.78 -32.46
CA GLU A 113 3.34 14.82 -31.44
C GLU A 113 3.71 14.28 -30.05
N PHE A 114 3.17 13.12 -29.67
CA PHE A 114 3.53 12.47 -28.40
C PHE A 114 5.01 12.06 -28.34
N ARG A 115 5.59 11.65 -29.47
CA ARG A 115 7.01 11.28 -29.57
C ARG A 115 7.94 12.49 -29.47
N GLU A 116 7.52 13.64 -30.01
CA GLU A 116 8.25 14.92 -29.92
C GLU A 116 8.06 15.61 -28.54
N HIS A 117 6.96 15.30 -27.83
CA HIS A 117 6.67 15.89 -26.53
C HIS A 117 7.62 15.38 -25.43
N ASP A 118 8.53 16.24 -24.95
CA ASP A 118 9.37 15.96 -23.79
C ASP A 118 8.56 16.08 -22.49
N TRP A 119 7.70 15.10 -22.22
CA TRP A 119 6.92 15.01 -20.99
C TRP A 119 7.80 15.05 -19.71
N LYS A 120 9.11 14.77 -19.83
CA LYS A 120 10.06 14.82 -18.71
C LYS A 120 10.41 16.24 -18.31
N ALA A 121 10.24 17.22 -19.21
CA ALA A 121 10.49 18.63 -18.93
C ALA A 121 9.55 19.19 -17.86
N GLY A 122 8.31 18.67 -17.77
CA GLY A 122 7.32 19.06 -16.77
C GLY A 122 7.49 18.40 -15.39
N LEU A 123 8.32 17.35 -15.28
CA LEU A 123 8.45 16.60 -14.04
C LEU A 123 9.16 17.39 -12.94
N LYS A 124 8.68 17.21 -11.71
CA LYS A 124 9.36 17.67 -10.50
C LYS A 124 10.75 17.03 -10.37
N SER A 125 11.66 17.73 -9.70
CA SER A 125 13.08 17.33 -9.61
C SER A 125 13.30 15.95 -8.97
N TRP A 126 12.42 15.54 -8.05
CA TRP A 126 12.46 14.23 -7.41
C TRP A 126 11.89 13.12 -8.31
N ASP A 127 10.93 13.42 -9.18
CA ASP A 127 10.32 12.45 -10.11
C ASP A 127 11.24 12.15 -11.30
N ARG A 128 12.01 13.14 -11.77
CA ARG A 128 13.03 12.94 -12.81
C ARG A 128 14.05 11.84 -12.48
N LYS A 129 14.35 11.64 -11.19
CA LYS A 129 15.34 10.66 -10.72
C LYS A 129 14.88 9.21 -10.90
N VAL A 130 13.57 8.98 -11.02
CA VAL A 130 12.94 7.66 -11.07
C VAL A 130 12.20 7.41 -12.39
N VAL A 131 12.40 8.25 -13.40
CA VAL A 131 11.79 8.10 -14.75
C VAL A 131 12.10 6.76 -15.42
N ARG A 132 13.20 6.10 -15.04
CA ARG A 132 13.56 4.77 -15.57
C ARG A 132 12.88 3.61 -14.83
N ASP A 133 12.23 3.90 -13.70
CA ASP A 133 11.50 2.91 -12.93
C ASP A 133 10.06 2.84 -13.44
N ALA A 134 9.79 1.82 -14.24
CA ALA A 134 8.45 1.58 -14.80
C ALA A 134 7.40 1.32 -13.71
N GLN A 135 7.79 0.85 -12.52
CA GLN A 135 6.84 0.64 -11.41
C GLN A 135 6.42 1.96 -10.77
N TYR A 136 7.25 3.01 -10.88
CA TYR A 136 6.95 4.31 -10.29
C TYR A 136 5.95 5.13 -11.12
N CYS A 137 5.93 4.93 -12.44
CA CYS A 137 5.07 5.66 -13.38
C CYS A 137 5.21 7.18 -13.20
N ALA A 138 6.43 7.71 -13.36
CA ALA A 138 6.77 9.11 -13.12
C ALA A 138 5.89 10.09 -13.93
N GLU A 139 5.40 9.65 -15.10
CA GLU A 139 4.49 10.37 -15.99
C GLU A 139 3.18 10.79 -15.29
N ILE A 140 2.69 9.96 -14.36
CA ILE A 140 1.37 10.12 -13.71
C ILE A 140 1.47 10.28 -12.19
N ALA A 141 2.67 10.14 -11.63
CA ALA A 141 2.90 10.12 -10.18
C ALA A 141 2.31 11.35 -9.48
N GLU A 142 2.48 12.54 -10.05
CA GLU A 142 1.92 13.78 -9.49
C GLU A 142 0.40 13.71 -9.33
N ARG A 143 -0.31 13.33 -10.40
CA ARG A 143 -1.78 13.19 -10.40
C ARG A 143 -2.25 12.09 -9.46
N MET A 144 -1.52 10.97 -9.41
CA MET A 144 -1.81 9.86 -8.51
C MET A 144 -1.73 10.33 -7.05
N TYR A 145 -0.60 10.93 -6.66
CA TYR A 145 -0.42 11.40 -5.30
C TYR A 145 -1.38 12.53 -4.94
N HIS A 146 -1.72 13.43 -5.87
CA HIS A 146 -2.74 14.44 -5.63
C HIS A 146 -4.07 13.82 -5.17
N ARG A 147 -4.57 12.81 -5.89
CA ARG A 147 -5.80 12.09 -5.49
C ARG A 147 -5.66 11.34 -4.17
N LEU A 148 -4.49 10.77 -3.90
CA LEU A 148 -4.21 10.13 -2.60
C LEU A 148 -4.28 11.15 -1.46
N PHE A 149 -3.71 12.35 -1.61
CA PHE A 149 -3.77 13.39 -0.58
C PHE A 149 -5.18 13.99 -0.40
N GLU A 150 -5.96 14.11 -1.48
CA GLU A 150 -7.39 14.47 -1.39
C GLU A 150 -8.16 13.45 -0.54
N PHE A 151 -7.94 12.16 -0.81
CA PHE A 151 -8.54 11.08 -0.05
C PHE A 151 -8.10 11.09 1.42
N ASP A 152 -6.79 11.24 1.67
CA ASP A 152 -6.23 11.31 3.01
C ASP A 152 -6.83 12.45 3.83
N ALA A 153 -7.08 13.62 3.23
CA ALA A 153 -7.68 14.76 3.91
C ALA A 153 -9.07 14.44 4.50
N ALA A 154 -9.83 13.56 3.86
CA ALA A 154 -11.13 13.10 4.35
C ALA A 154 -11.02 11.87 5.28
N TYR A 155 -9.84 11.26 5.45
CA TYR A 155 -9.68 9.95 6.08
C TYR A 155 -10.25 9.86 7.51
N LEU A 156 -10.08 10.90 8.31
CA LEU A 156 -10.59 11.00 9.69
C LEU A 156 -11.86 11.88 9.79
N SER A 157 -12.45 12.26 8.66
CA SER A 157 -13.68 13.03 8.65
C SER A 157 -14.87 12.15 9.04
N PRO A 158 -15.83 12.65 9.84
CA PRO A 158 -17.06 11.91 10.13
C PRO A 158 -17.82 11.51 8.86
N GLU A 159 -17.76 12.31 7.80
CA GLU A 159 -18.45 12.05 6.54
C GLU A 159 -17.85 10.87 5.76
N ALA A 160 -16.52 10.69 5.81
CA ALA A 160 -15.89 9.56 5.16
C ALA A 160 -16.14 8.25 5.91
N ASP A 161 -16.36 8.34 7.22
CA ASP A 161 -16.74 7.24 8.10
C ASP A 161 -15.83 6.02 7.88
N LEU A 162 -14.51 6.25 7.84
CA LEU A 162 -13.52 5.20 7.54
C LEU A 162 -12.90 4.60 8.81
N LEU A 163 -12.66 5.44 9.81
CA LEU A 163 -12.07 5.06 11.09
C LEU A 163 -12.36 6.15 12.13
N ASP A 164 -12.80 5.75 13.31
CA ASP A 164 -12.80 6.59 14.51
C ASP A 164 -11.54 6.28 15.35
N PRO A 165 -10.63 7.25 15.60
CA PRO A 165 -9.45 7.05 16.45
C PRO A 165 -9.75 6.57 17.88
N SER A 166 -11.00 6.74 18.34
CA SER A 166 -11.46 6.33 19.66
C SER A 166 -12.39 5.10 19.60
N TYR A 167 -12.38 4.31 18.51
CA TYR A 167 -13.30 3.18 18.33
C TYR A 167 -13.28 2.15 19.48
N LEU A 168 -12.14 1.89 20.12
CA LEU A 168 -12.06 0.95 21.25
C LEU A 168 -12.87 1.46 22.45
N GLU A 169 -12.85 2.77 22.71
CA GLU A 169 -13.58 3.39 23.81
C GLU A 169 -15.06 3.58 23.44
N ASN A 170 -15.32 4.17 22.27
CA ASN A 170 -16.65 4.58 21.85
C ASN A 170 -17.58 3.40 21.55
N ARG A 171 -17.05 2.22 21.23
CA ARG A 171 -17.84 1.03 20.92
C ARG A 171 -18.01 0.04 22.08
N GLY A 172 -17.48 0.36 23.27
CA GLY A 172 -17.62 -0.50 24.45
C GLY A 172 -16.81 -1.80 24.37
N TYR A 173 -15.65 -1.77 23.72
CA TYR A 173 -14.77 -2.93 23.65
C TYR A 173 -14.16 -3.29 25.01
N ARG A 174 -14.04 -4.59 25.29
CA ARG A 174 -13.12 -5.10 26.33
C ARG A 174 -11.67 -5.20 25.86
N ILE A 175 -11.46 -5.06 24.54
CA ILE A 175 -10.14 -5.02 23.93
C ILE A 175 -9.48 -3.69 24.31
N THR A 176 -8.32 -3.76 24.95
CA THR A 176 -7.54 -2.58 25.33
C THR A 176 -6.52 -2.20 24.26
N PRO A 177 -6.04 -0.95 24.23
CA PRO A 177 -4.90 -0.53 23.39
C PRO A 177 -3.68 -1.45 23.52
N ARG A 178 -3.40 -1.95 24.74
CA ARG A 178 -2.31 -2.90 24.99
C ARG A 178 -2.53 -4.24 24.28
N MET A 179 -3.76 -4.75 24.29
CA MET A 179 -4.11 -6.01 23.62
C MET A 179 -4.00 -5.89 22.10
N ARG A 180 -4.38 -4.72 21.54
CA ARG A 180 -4.13 -4.38 20.14
C ARG A 180 -2.63 -4.34 19.83
N ALA A 181 -1.83 -3.70 20.68
CA ALA A 181 -0.37 -3.65 20.49
C ALA A 181 0.27 -5.05 20.50
N MET A 182 -0.19 -5.95 21.39
CA MET A 182 0.27 -7.34 21.42
C MET A 182 -0.11 -8.12 20.15
N LEU A 183 -1.31 -7.89 19.62
CA LEU A 183 -1.70 -8.48 18.33
C LEU A 183 -0.80 -7.96 17.21
N VAL A 184 -0.59 -6.64 17.13
CA VAL A 184 0.23 -6.01 16.08
C VAL A 184 1.67 -6.53 16.15
N ASP A 185 2.26 -6.59 17.35
CA ASP A 185 3.61 -7.13 17.56
C ASP A 185 3.72 -8.57 17.04
N TRP A 186 2.76 -9.41 17.38
CA TRP A 186 2.71 -10.79 16.89
C TRP A 186 2.49 -10.87 15.36
N LEU A 187 1.63 -10.02 14.79
CA LEU A 187 1.39 -9.98 13.34
C LEU A 187 2.64 -9.56 12.55
N VAL A 188 3.50 -8.72 13.12
CA VAL A 188 4.79 -8.38 12.50
C VAL A 188 5.68 -9.62 12.36
N ASP A 189 5.78 -10.46 13.40
CA ASP A 189 6.53 -11.72 13.33
C ASP A 189 5.90 -12.70 12.32
N VAL A 190 4.57 -12.80 12.30
CA VAL A 190 3.81 -13.67 11.37
C VAL A 190 4.10 -13.29 9.92
N LEU A 191 3.94 -12.00 9.58
CA LEU A 191 4.14 -11.51 8.21
C LEU A 191 5.61 -11.59 7.79
N LEU A 192 6.55 -11.38 8.73
CA LEU A 192 7.97 -11.58 8.47
C LEU A 192 8.29 -13.04 8.16
N LYS A 193 7.70 -13.99 8.89
CA LYS A 193 7.86 -15.44 8.63
C LYS A 193 7.31 -15.88 7.28
N TRP A 194 6.24 -15.22 6.80
CA TRP A 194 5.67 -15.45 5.48
C TRP A 194 6.38 -14.67 4.36
N GLU A 195 7.46 -13.95 4.67
CA GLU A 195 8.23 -13.13 3.73
C GLU A 195 7.36 -12.10 2.98
N ILE A 196 6.37 -11.57 3.69
CA ILE A 196 5.38 -10.65 3.14
C ILE A 196 5.94 -9.23 3.12
N ARG A 197 5.63 -8.49 2.05
CA ARG A 197 6.04 -7.10 1.85
C ARG A 197 5.50 -6.16 2.93
N ASP A 198 6.26 -5.10 3.24
CA ASP A 198 5.92 -4.09 4.25
C ASP A 198 4.58 -3.38 3.95
N GLU A 199 4.23 -3.21 2.67
CA GLU A 199 2.93 -2.71 2.21
C GLU A 199 1.76 -3.49 2.82
N ALA A 200 1.87 -4.81 2.83
CA ALA A 200 0.83 -5.71 3.31
C ALA A 200 0.72 -5.68 4.84
N LEU A 201 1.82 -5.46 5.57
CA LEU A 201 1.79 -5.22 7.02
C LEU A 201 0.95 -3.98 7.33
N HIS A 202 1.23 -2.87 6.67
CA HIS A 202 0.46 -1.64 6.88
C HIS A 202 -1.02 -1.82 6.50
N LEU A 203 -1.31 -2.55 5.43
CA LEU A 203 -2.67 -2.86 5.02
C LEU A 203 -3.38 -3.76 6.05
N CYS A 204 -2.70 -4.80 6.53
CA CYS A 204 -3.21 -5.72 7.55
C CYS A 204 -3.64 -4.96 8.81
N ILE A 205 -2.79 -4.09 9.35
CA ILE A 205 -3.13 -3.33 10.56
C ILE A 205 -4.28 -2.35 10.29
N SER A 206 -4.30 -1.70 9.12
CA SER A 206 -5.44 -0.86 8.71
C SER A 206 -6.75 -1.64 8.64
N LEU A 207 -6.73 -2.87 8.10
CA LEU A 207 -7.90 -3.74 8.05
C LEU A 207 -8.38 -4.14 9.45
N VAL A 208 -7.47 -4.46 10.37
CA VAL A 208 -7.82 -4.79 11.77
C VAL A 208 -8.55 -3.62 12.43
N ASP A 209 -7.98 -2.41 12.37
CA ASP A 209 -8.55 -1.24 13.04
C ASP A 209 -9.91 -0.86 12.44
N ARG A 210 -10.01 -0.83 11.11
CA ARG A 210 -11.23 -0.50 10.41
C ARG A 210 -12.31 -1.57 10.62
N PHE A 211 -11.94 -2.84 10.68
CA PHE A 211 -12.89 -3.91 10.96
C PHE A 211 -13.46 -3.80 12.37
N LEU A 212 -12.60 -3.60 13.37
CA LEU A 212 -13.07 -3.42 14.76
C LEU A 212 -13.94 -2.16 14.90
N TYR A 213 -13.67 -1.11 14.13
CA TYR A 213 -14.54 0.05 14.05
C TYR A 213 -15.90 -0.28 13.41
N LYS A 214 -15.92 -0.99 12.28
CA LYS A 214 -17.10 -1.23 11.44
C LYS A 214 -17.91 -2.49 11.75
N SER A 215 -17.41 -3.38 12.61
CA SER A 215 -18.06 -4.66 12.87
C SER A 215 -19.49 -4.49 13.40
N GLU A 216 -20.43 -5.31 12.91
CA GLU A 216 -21.77 -5.40 13.48
C GLU A 216 -21.69 -6.03 14.88
N GLY A 217 -21.56 -5.18 15.91
CA GLY A 217 -21.33 -5.60 17.30
C GLY A 217 -19.87 -5.58 17.77
N VAL A 218 -19.68 -5.90 19.05
CA VAL A 218 -18.37 -5.87 19.74
C VAL A 218 -17.68 -7.22 19.59
N VAL A 219 -16.52 -7.23 18.94
CA VAL A 219 -15.68 -8.44 18.82
C VAL A 219 -15.15 -8.86 20.19
N ASP A 220 -15.35 -10.14 20.51
CA ASP A 220 -14.80 -10.73 21.74
C ASP A 220 -13.27 -10.82 21.69
N VAL A 221 -12.65 -10.68 22.86
CA VAL A 221 -11.20 -10.78 23.05
C VAL A 221 -10.63 -12.10 22.51
N GLY A 222 -11.36 -13.21 22.64
CA GLY A 222 -11.00 -14.53 22.14
C GLY A 222 -10.92 -14.63 20.61
N LYS A 223 -11.62 -13.73 19.89
CA LYS A 223 -11.63 -13.69 18.43
C LYS A 223 -10.59 -12.73 17.85
N LEU A 224 -9.90 -11.94 18.68
CA LEU A 224 -8.95 -10.92 18.21
C LEU A 224 -7.79 -11.52 17.40
N GLN A 225 -7.27 -12.69 17.77
CA GLN A 225 -6.23 -13.37 16.97
C GLN A 225 -6.76 -13.80 15.61
N LEU A 226 -7.96 -14.39 15.56
CA LEU A 226 -8.62 -14.82 14.33
C LEU A 226 -8.82 -13.64 13.37
N VAL A 227 -9.28 -12.50 13.90
CA VAL A 227 -9.40 -11.25 13.14
C VAL A 227 -8.05 -10.84 12.55
N GLY A 228 -6.99 -10.84 13.37
CA GLY A 228 -5.65 -10.46 12.94
C GLY A 228 -5.12 -11.34 11.80
N VAL A 229 -5.19 -12.66 11.93
CA VAL A 229 -4.69 -13.56 10.87
C VAL A 229 -5.51 -13.50 9.60
N CYS A 230 -6.84 -13.33 9.70
CA CYS A 230 -7.67 -13.16 8.52
C CYS A 230 -7.35 -11.83 7.81
N CYS A 231 -7.13 -10.74 8.55
CA CYS A 231 -6.66 -9.47 7.98
C CYS A 231 -5.29 -9.62 7.31
N ALA A 232 -4.37 -10.40 7.91
CA ALA A 232 -3.07 -10.68 7.33
C ALA A 232 -3.19 -11.47 6.02
N MET A 233 -4.06 -12.47 5.96
CA MET A 233 -4.34 -13.24 4.74
C MET A 233 -4.98 -12.37 3.66
N ILE A 234 -5.97 -11.54 3.99
CA ILE A 234 -6.59 -10.60 3.04
C ILE A 234 -5.52 -9.63 2.49
N ALA A 235 -4.74 -9.00 3.36
CA ALA A 235 -3.67 -8.09 2.94
C ALA A 235 -2.62 -8.78 2.04
N SER A 236 -2.29 -10.04 2.33
CA SER A 236 -1.40 -10.84 1.49
C SER A 236 -1.97 -11.10 0.10
N LYS A 237 -3.26 -11.43 -0.01
CA LYS A 237 -3.94 -11.59 -1.30
C LYS A 237 -3.93 -10.29 -2.13
N MET A 238 -4.02 -9.14 -1.47
CA MET A 238 -4.03 -7.83 -2.15
C MET A 238 -2.65 -7.36 -2.58
N GLN A 239 -1.63 -7.61 -1.76
CA GLN A 239 -0.32 -6.98 -1.91
C GLN A 239 0.79 -7.97 -2.26
N ASN A 240 0.61 -9.29 -2.31
CA ASN A 240 1.68 -10.20 -2.70
C ASN A 240 1.31 -11.06 -3.89
N SER A 241 2.33 -11.50 -4.63
CA SER A 241 2.16 -12.49 -5.70
C SER A 241 1.73 -13.86 -5.18
N PHE A 242 2.06 -14.16 -3.92
CA PHE A 242 1.66 -15.38 -3.23
C PHE A 242 1.02 -15.03 -1.89
N SER A 243 -0.07 -15.72 -1.56
CA SER A 243 -0.77 -15.59 -0.29
C SER A 243 -0.69 -16.91 0.47
N PRO A 244 -0.50 -16.89 1.81
CA PRO A 244 -0.47 -18.11 2.59
C PRO A 244 -1.80 -18.88 2.50
N GLU A 245 -1.69 -20.20 2.44
CA GLU A 245 -2.84 -21.11 2.50
C GLU A 245 -3.49 -21.09 3.89
N ILE A 246 -4.79 -21.44 3.98
CA ILE A 246 -5.53 -21.45 5.24
C ILE A 246 -4.89 -22.44 6.24
N GLU A 247 -4.33 -23.55 5.78
CA GLU A 247 -3.60 -24.51 6.62
C GLU A 247 -2.37 -23.86 7.30
N SER A 248 -1.73 -22.89 6.63
CA SER A 248 -0.61 -22.14 7.22
C SER A 248 -1.07 -21.23 8.36
N LEU A 249 -2.27 -20.64 8.24
CA LEU A 249 -2.91 -19.88 9.30
C LEU A 249 -3.27 -20.76 10.49
N MET A 250 -3.88 -21.93 10.24
CA MET A 250 -4.21 -22.87 11.30
C MET A 250 -2.97 -23.31 12.07
N ARG A 251 -1.86 -23.60 11.36
CA ARG A 251 -0.59 -23.96 11.98
C ARG A 251 0.00 -22.85 12.84
N ILE A 252 -0.05 -21.59 12.39
CA ILE A 252 0.52 -20.47 13.17
C ILE A 252 -0.34 -20.09 14.38
N CYS A 253 -1.62 -20.46 14.36
CA CYS A 253 -2.55 -20.33 15.47
C CYS A 253 -2.62 -21.57 16.37
N ASP A 254 -1.68 -22.51 16.30
CA ASP A 254 -1.67 -23.77 17.07
C ASP A 254 -2.98 -24.58 16.96
N GLY A 255 -3.62 -24.57 15.78
CA GLY A 255 -4.90 -25.24 15.56
C GLY A 255 -6.05 -24.69 16.40
N ALA A 256 -5.97 -23.44 16.88
CA ALA A 256 -7.03 -22.81 17.66
C ALA A 256 -8.32 -22.57 16.85
N TYR A 257 -8.23 -22.62 15.52
CA TYR A 257 -9.32 -22.34 14.59
C TYR A 257 -9.40 -23.41 13.51
N ASP A 258 -10.61 -23.69 13.05
CA ASP A 258 -10.86 -24.53 11.89
C ASP A 258 -11.00 -23.69 10.59
N VAL A 259 -11.03 -24.38 9.44
CA VAL A 259 -11.17 -23.73 8.12
C VAL A 259 -12.44 -22.90 8.03
N SER A 260 -13.57 -23.42 8.53
CA SER A 260 -14.87 -22.76 8.45
C SER A 260 -14.91 -21.45 9.23
N GLN A 261 -14.23 -21.39 10.38
CA GLN A 261 -14.09 -20.19 11.20
C GLN A 261 -13.24 -19.13 10.50
N VAL A 262 -12.17 -19.55 9.80
CA VAL A 262 -11.31 -18.64 9.02
C VAL A 262 -12.08 -18.07 7.83
N GLU A 263 -12.75 -18.91 7.04
CA GLU A 263 -13.57 -18.48 5.91
C GLU A 263 -14.70 -17.55 6.34
N GLN A 264 -15.43 -17.90 7.40
CA GLN A 264 -16.50 -17.07 7.93
C GLN A 264 -15.98 -15.72 8.42
N MET A 265 -14.82 -15.69 9.10
CA MET A 265 -14.22 -14.44 9.54
C MET A 265 -13.75 -13.59 8.35
N GLU A 266 -13.11 -14.18 7.33
CA GLU A 266 -12.72 -13.46 6.11
C GLU A 266 -13.94 -12.78 5.46
N HIS A 267 -15.03 -13.54 5.27
CA HIS A 267 -16.28 -12.98 4.74
C HIS A 267 -16.86 -11.87 5.62
N THR A 268 -16.82 -12.04 6.94
CA THR A 268 -17.32 -11.04 7.89
C THR A 268 -16.51 -9.75 7.82
N ILE A 269 -15.18 -9.84 7.71
CA ILE A 269 -14.29 -8.68 7.59
C ILE A 269 -14.58 -7.93 6.29
N ILE A 270 -14.61 -8.63 5.16
CA ILE A 270 -14.80 -8.01 3.84
C ILE A 270 -16.18 -7.33 3.75
N ARG A 271 -17.24 -7.96 4.28
CA ARG A 271 -18.59 -7.39 4.31
C ARG A 271 -18.69 -6.17 5.23
N ALA A 272 -18.14 -6.24 6.44
CA ALA A 272 -18.15 -5.10 7.36
C ALA A 272 -17.41 -3.88 6.79
N LEU A 273 -16.42 -4.09 5.93
CA LEU A 273 -15.68 -3.03 5.26
C LEU A 273 -16.28 -2.60 3.92
N ASP A 274 -17.45 -3.12 3.54
CA ASP A 274 -18.11 -2.86 2.25
C ASP A 274 -17.15 -3.05 1.05
N TYR A 275 -16.33 -4.10 1.10
CA TYR A 275 -15.30 -4.41 0.09
C TYR A 275 -14.24 -3.30 -0.13
N ARG A 276 -14.21 -2.25 0.70
CA ARG A 276 -13.21 -1.18 0.65
C ARG A 276 -11.91 -1.62 1.35
N ILE A 277 -11.27 -2.66 0.86
CA ILE A 277 -10.13 -3.33 1.53
C ILE A 277 -8.74 -2.83 1.11
N ASP A 278 -8.62 -2.01 0.06
CA ASP A 278 -7.33 -1.47 -0.44
C ASP A 278 -7.27 0.05 -0.30
N LEU A 279 -7.27 0.53 0.95
CA LEU A 279 -7.13 1.96 1.21
C LEU A 279 -5.66 2.38 1.35
N PRO A 280 -5.29 3.59 0.91
CA PRO A 280 -3.94 4.10 1.07
C PRO A 280 -3.49 4.13 2.55
N THR A 281 -2.39 3.45 2.83
CA THR A 281 -1.77 3.42 4.16
C THR A 281 -0.62 4.42 4.27
N ALA A 282 -0.13 4.65 5.48
CA ALA A 282 0.98 5.57 5.72
C ALA A 282 2.25 5.17 4.94
N TRP A 283 2.45 3.87 4.68
CA TRP A 283 3.54 3.38 3.84
C TRP A 283 3.52 3.95 2.41
N THR A 284 2.32 4.12 1.85
CA THR A 284 2.12 4.69 0.50
C THR A 284 2.69 6.10 0.41
N TYR A 285 2.43 6.92 1.43
CA TYR A 285 2.92 8.29 1.52
C TYR A 285 4.40 8.35 1.91
N LEU A 286 4.89 7.40 2.72
CA LEU A 286 6.29 7.38 3.16
C LEU A 286 7.25 7.29 1.97
N ARG A 287 6.92 6.44 0.97
CA ARG A 287 7.70 6.35 -0.27
C ARG A 287 7.82 7.68 -0.99
N ARG A 288 6.71 8.42 -1.10
CA ARG A 288 6.70 9.77 -1.71
C ARG A 288 7.58 10.73 -0.93
N TRP A 289 7.42 10.77 0.40
CA TRP A 289 8.18 11.69 1.24
C TRP A 289 9.68 11.40 1.23
N ASN A 290 10.07 10.13 1.26
CA ASN A 290 11.48 9.73 1.18
C ASN A 290 12.12 10.16 -0.14
N GLN A 291 11.38 10.13 -1.23
CA GLN A 291 11.86 10.59 -2.54
C GLN A 291 11.95 12.12 -2.61
N VAL A 292 10.93 12.84 -2.13
CA VAL A 292 10.92 14.31 -2.04
C VAL A 292 12.11 14.79 -1.21
N PHE A 293 12.37 14.17 -0.06
CA PHE A 293 13.51 14.51 0.81
C PHE A 293 14.85 13.95 0.30
N GLY A 294 14.82 13.05 -0.70
CA GLY A 294 16.00 12.37 -1.20
C GLY A 294 16.74 11.59 -0.10
N LEU A 295 15.99 10.89 0.77
CA LEU A 295 16.55 10.04 1.81
C LEU A 295 17.23 8.83 1.16
N ARG A 296 18.52 8.65 1.45
CA ARG A 296 19.28 7.46 1.05
C ARG A 296 18.87 6.27 1.92
N LYS A 297 19.17 5.05 1.45
CA LYS A 297 18.84 3.77 2.10
C LYS A 297 18.87 3.78 3.63
N PRO A 298 19.92 4.23 4.34
CA PRO A 298 19.92 4.08 5.78
C PRO A 298 18.93 5.03 6.49
N TYR A 299 18.63 6.20 5.92
CA TYR A 299 17.58 7.09 6.45
C TYR A 299 16.18 6.70 5.97
N TYR A 300 16.08 6.08 4.79
CA TYR A 300 14.86 5.43 4.33
C TYR A 300 14.43 4.35 5.34
N PHE A 301 15.34 3.43 5.70
CA PHE A 301 15.04 2.38 6.67
C PHE A 301 14.75 2.94 8.07
N ILE A 302 15.43 4.00 8.50
CA ILE A 302 15.08 4.70 9.76
C ILE A 302 13.65 5.24 9.71
N SER A 303 13.26 5.91 8.62
CA SER A 303 11.90 6.44 8.50
C SER A 303 10.83 5.34 8.47
N ALA A 304 11.13 4.21 7.84
CA ALA A 304 10.27 3.03 7.80
C ALA A 304 10.15 2.37 9.18
N TYR A 305 11.27 2.25 9.90
CA TYR A 305 11.29 1.78 11.29
C TYR A 305 10.40 2.63 12.19
N PHE A 306 10.56 3.95 12.14
CA PHE A 306 9.72 4.87 12.92
C PHE A 306 8.25 4.72 12.58
N LEU A 307 7.93 4.56 11.30
CA LEU A 307 6.55 4.36 10.87
C LEU A 307 5.98 3.05 11.38
N GLU A 308 6.73 1.96 11.35
CA GLU A 308 6.26 0.67 11.87
C GLU A 308 6.11 0.66 13.40
N LEU A 309 6.95 1.41 14.14
CA LEU A 309 6.72 1.61 15.57
C LEU A 309 5.37 2.27 15.87
N THR A 310 4.91 3.19 15.00
CA THR A 310 3.58 3.80 15.20
C THR A 310 2.43 2.80 15.08
N LEU A 311 2.61 1.65 14.44
CA LEU A 311 1.57 0.62 14.35
C LEU A 311 1.22 0.02 15.71
N LEU A 312 2.21 -0.06 16.62
CA LEU A 312 2.03 -0.57 17.98
C LEU A 312 1.20 0.39 18.85
N GLU A 313 1.20 1.68 18.50
CA GLU A 313 0.66 2.76 19.33
C GLU A 313 -0.76 3.12 18.89
N TYR A 314 -1.75 2.76 19.70
CA TYR A 314 -3.16 3.06 19.41
C TYR A 314 -3.42 4.57 19.24
N GLU A 315 -2.74 5.40 20.02
CA GLU A 315 -2.83 6.85 19.91
C GLU A 315 -2.37 7.41 18.56
N ALA A 316 -1.60 6.64 17.77
CA ALA A 316 -1.19 7.07 16.43
C ALA A 316 -2.38 7.26 15.49
N LEU A 317 -3.51 6.59 15.74
CA LEU A 317 -4.71 6.64 14.91
C LEU A 317 -5.35 8.05 14.88
N LYS A 318 -5.01 8.94 15.82
CA LYS A 318 -5.46 10.35 15.79
C LYS A 318 -4.83 11.17 14.65
N TYR A 319 -3.79 10.64 14.02
CA TYR A 319 -3.11 11.27 12.89
C TYR A 319 -3.49 10.57 11.59
N ARG A 320 -3.67 11.37 10.53
CA ARG A 320 -3.88 10.84 9.18
C ARG A 320 -2.65 10.08 8.66
N PRO A 321 -2.83 9.05 7.82
CA PRO A 321 -1.73 8.29 7.23
C PRO A 321 -0.62 9.15 6.59
N ALA A 322 -0.99 10.17 5.81
CA ALA A 322 0.01 11.03 5.18
C ALA A 322 0.79 11.91 6.16
N VAL A 323 0.16 12.34 7.27
CA VAL A 323 0.78 13.13 8.33
C VAL A 323 1.82 12.30 9.08
N LEU A 324 1.47 11.07 9.45
CA LEU A 324 2.40 10.13 10.11
C LEU A 324 3.63 9.88 9.23
N ALA A 325 3.41 9.55 7.96
CA ALA A 325 4.48 9.27 7.01
C ALA A 325 5.43 10.46 6.84
N LEU A 326 4.88 11.67 6.70
CA LEU A 326 5.66 12.90 6.60
C LEU A 326 6.50 13.13 7.86
N ALA A 327 5.89 12.99 9.03
CA ALA A 327 6.55 13.20 10.30
C ALA A 327 7.68 12.17 10.53
N CYS A 328 7.50 10.90 10.19
CA CYS A 328 8.55 9.88 10.26
C CYS A 328 9.73 10.21 9.33
N ALA A 329 9.46 10.58 8.07
CA ALA A 329 10.49 10.97 7.11
C ALA A 329 11.23 12.25 7.56
N TRP A 330 10.51 13.20 8.16
CA TRP A 330 11.07 14.43 8.72
C TRP A 330 12.00 14.15 9.90
N VAL A 331 11.57 13.34 10.89
CA VAL A 331 12.40 12.96 12.03
C VAL A 331 13.66 12.24 11.56
N ALA A 332 13.54 11.31 10.59
CA ALA A 332 14.70 10.64 9.99
C ALA A 332 15.68 11.61 9.29
N LEU A 333 15.16 12.66 8.63
CA LEU A 333 15.99 13.70 8.02
C LEU A 333 16.74 14.52 9.09
N CYS A 334 16.09 14.84 10.21
CA CYS A 334 16.71 15.57 11.32
C CYS A 334 17.93 14.83 11.90
N MET A 335 17.92 13.49 11.91
CA MET A 335 19.06 12.68 12.35
C MET A 335 20.30 12.77 11.43
N LYS A 336 20.18 13.34 10.23
CA LYS A 336 21.27 13.36 9.23
C LYS A 336 22.39 14.38 9.53
N LYS A 337 22.25 15.25 10.54
CA LYS A 337 23.15 16.40 10.79
C LYS A 337 23.40 17.29 9.56
N ASP A 338 22.50 17.28 8.57
CA ASP A 338 22.59 18.05 7.32
C ASP A 338 21.66 19.28 7.40
N ARG A 339 22.16 20.35 8.03
CA ARG A 339 21.39 21.59 8.28
C ARG A 339 20.85 22.26 7.01
N LYS A 340 21.56 22.15 5.88
CA LYS A 340 21.12 22.74 4.60
C LYS A 340 19.87 22.04 4.07
N LYS A 341 19.83 20.70 4.13
CA LYS A 341 18.63 19.94 3.74
C LYS A 341 17.49 20.09 4.74
N GLN A 342 17.79 20.18 6.04
CA GLN A 342 16.78 20.46 7.06
C GLN A 342 16.11 21.82 6.82
N GLN A 343 16.89 22.87 6.56
CA GLN A 343 16.37 24.20 6.27
C GLN A 343 15.58 24.22 4.95
N ALA A 344 16.12 23.65 3.87
CA ALA A 344 15.43 23.57 2.59
C ALA A 344 14.10 22.81 2.69
N THR A 345 14.05 21.77 3.54
CA THR A 345 12.84 20.98 3.77
C THR A 345 11.85 21.71 4.69
N MET A 346 12.33 22.47 5.68
CA MET A 346 11.47 23.36 6.48
C MET A 346 10.84 24.44 5.61
N THR A 347 11.64 25.05 4.73
CA THR A 347 11.18 26.00 3.72
C THR A 347 10.20 25.34 2.76
N LEU A 348 10.45 24.10 2.30
CA LEU A 348 9.49 23.32 1.49
C LEU A 348 8.15 23.06 2.23
N LEU A 349 8.20 22.79 3.55
CA LEU A 349 7.01 22.62 4.39
C LEU A 349 6.26 23.94 4.64
N GLN A 350 6.99 25.07 4.70
CA GLN A 350 6.48 26.42 4.95
C GLN A 350 5.95 27.10 3.68
N ASP A 351 6.69 27.00 2.58
CA ASP A 351 6.37 27.54 1.24
C ASP A 351 5.35 26.67 0.49
N GLY A 352 4.80 25.69 1.19
CA GLY A 352 3.61 25.01 0.74
C GLY A 352 3.88 23.91 -0.27
N VAL A 353 4.73 22.92 0.00
CA VAL A 353 4.48 21.58 -0.59
C VAL A 353 3.12 21.03 -0.15
N LEU A 354 2.62 21.50 0.99
CA LEU A 354 1.25 21.29 1.43
C LEU A 354 0.24 22.06 0.58
N ASP A 355 0.64 23.20 0.01
CA ASP A 355 -0.16 23.95 -0.93
C ASP A 355 0.00 23.42 -2.36
N GLU A 356 1.18 23.01 -2.84
CA GLU A 356 1.39 22.28 -4.11
C GLU A 356 0.60 20.97 -4.16
N LEU A 357 0.48 20.25 -3.04
CA LEU A 357 -0.46 19.14 -2.91
C LEU A 357 -1.94 19.57 -2.83
N ARG A 358 -2.22 20.86 -2.56
CA ARG A 358 -3.53 21.53 -2.69
C ARG A 358 -3.70 22.32 -4.00
N ILE A 359 -2.71 22.42 -4.91
CA ILE A 359 -2.81 23.17 -6.18
C ILE A 359 -3.68 22.36 -7.17
N SER A 360 -4.94 22.17 -6.81
CA SER A 360 -6.13 22.22 -7.66
C SER A 360 -7.33 22.79 -6.88
N ALA A 361 -7.12 23.43 -5.72
CA ALA A 361 -8.16 24.23 -5.07
C ALA A 361 -8.58 25.43 -5.94
N LYS A 362 -7.69 25.93 -6.81
CA LYS A 362 -8.03 26.96 -7.81
C LYS A 362 -8.97 26.47 -8.93
N GLU A 363 -9.13 25.15 -9.11
CA GLU A 363 -10.07 24.58 -10.08
C GLU A 363 -11.41 24.13 -9.44
N ARG A 364 -11.57 24.26 -8.11
CA ARG A 364 -12.79 23.83 -7.40
C ARG A 364 -13.63 25.01 -6.94
N ASN A 365 -14.45 25.54 -7.85
CA ASN A 365 -15.57 26.42 -7.49
C ASN A 365 -16.83 25.67 -6.99
N SER A 366 -16.76 24.39 -6.57
CA SER A 366 -18.00 23.66 -6.23
C SER A 366 -17.95 22.56 -5.16
N VAL A 367 -16.83 22.30 -4.48
CA VAL A 367 -16.82 21.26 -3.41
C VAL A 367 -16.18 21.80 -2.13
N PRO A 368 -16.92 21.93 -1.01
CA PRO A 368 -16.36 22.27 0.28
C PRO A 368 -15.42 21.14 0.72
N SER A 369 -14.14 21.43 0.89
CA SER A 369 -13.19 20.51 1.52
C SER A 369 -13.47 20.44 3.01
N SER A 370 -14.21 19.42 3.46
CA SER A 370 -14.48 19.16 4.90
C SER A 370 -13.24 18.64 5.67
N GLY A 371 -12.12 18.39 4.98
CA GLY A 371 -10.89 17.87 5.59
C GLY A 371 -9.95 18.96 6.11
N SER A 372 -9.43 18.79 7.33
CA SER A 372 -8.44 19.71 7.89
C SER A 372 -7.11 19.65 7.10
N PRO A 373 -6.57 20.81 6.67
CA PRO A 373 -5.33 20.88 5.93
C PRO A 373 -4.17 20.13 6.63
N LEU A 374 -3.27 19.47 5.88
CA LEU A 374 -1.92 19.18 6.41
C LEU A 374 -1.31 20.52 6.80
N THR A 375 -1.03 20.72 8.08
CA THR A 375 -0.43 21.97 8.58
C THR A 375 0.90 21.67 9.24
N THR A 376 1.82 22.63 9.22
CA THR A 376 3.09 22.54 9.97
C THR A 376 2.84 22.18 11.43
N ARG A 377 1.78 22.74 12.05
CA ARG A 377 1.37 22.41 13.42
C ARG A 377 1.06 20.92 13.60
N THR A 378 0.25 20.33 12.71
CA THR A 378 -0.10 18.90 12.78
C THR A 378 1.11 17.98 12.56
N VAL A 379 2.01 18.35 11.64
CA VAL A 379 3.24 17.59 11.36
C VAL A 379 4.21 17.66 12.53
N THR A 380 4.40 18.85 13.12
CA THR A 380 5.26 19.03 14.30
C THR A 380 4.72 18.26 15.51
N ALA A 381 3.41 18.27 15.74
CA ALA A 381 2.78 17.48 16.79
C ALA A 381 3.00 15.96 16.58
N ALA A 382 2.79 15.47 15.36
CA ALA A 382 3.07 14.08 14.99
C ALA A 382 4.55 13.73 15.14
N ALA A 383 5.46 14.64 14.77
CA ALA A 383 6.90 14.43 14.93
C ALA A 383 7.30 14.34 16.40
N HIS A 384 6.76 15.21 17.27
CA HIS A 384 6.98 15.10 18.72
C HIS A 384 6.46 13.77 19.26
N PHE A 385 5.26 13.37 18.85
CA PHE A 385 4.69 12.06 19.22
C PHE A 385 5.61 10.90 18.81
N ILE A 386 6.10 10.88 17.56
CA ILE A 386 7.05 9.87 17.07
C ILE A 386 8.34 9.88 17.88
N THR A 387 8.89 11.04 18.25
CA THR A 387 10.09 11.09 19.10
C THR A 387 9.87 10.51 20.49
N THR A 388 8.65 10.62 21.04
CA THR A 388 8.28 9.96 22.30
C THR A 388 8.22 8.44 22.13
N ILE A 389 7.59 7.95 21.05
CA ILE A 389 7.53 6.51 20.72
C ILE A 389 8.95 5.94 20.60
N ILE A 390 9.84 6.62 19.88
CA ILE A 390 11.23 6.17 19.70
C ILE A 390 11.95 6.03 21.06
N ARG A 391 11.69 6.94 22.01
CA ARG A 391 12.27 6.87 23.35
C ARG A 391 11.69 5.71 24.17
N HIS A 392 10.38 5.48 24.08
CA HIS A 392 9.71 4.37 24.77
C HIS A 392 10.12 3.00 24.22
N HIS A 393 10.24 2.87 22.90
CA HIS A 393 10.64 1.65 22.20
C HIS A 393 12.15 1.55 22.00
N ARG A 394 12.94 2.27 22.80
CA ARG A 394 14.40 2.17 22.74
C ARG A 394 14.79 0.72 23.04
N PRO A 395 15.62 0.07 22.21
CA PRO A 395 15.95 -1.34 22.40
C PRO A 395 16.56 -1.56 23.78
N ASP A 396 15.85 -2.29 24.63
CA ASP A 396 16.36 -2.86 25.88
C ASP A 396 16.60 -4.35 25.64
N ALA A 397 17.76 -4.85 26.09
CA ALA A 397 18.25 -6.19 25.76
C ALA A 397 17.28 -7.32 26.18
N ASN A 398 16.37 -7.03 27.11
CA ASN A 398 15.47 -8.03 27.71
C ASN A 398 14.04 -8.03 27.12
N ASN A 399 13.63 -7.04 26.32
CA ASN A 399 12.26 -6.98 25.80
C ASN A 399 12.14 -6.20 24.47
N LEU A 400 12.81 -6.72 23.43
CA LEU A 400 12.68 -6.18 22.08
C LEU A 400 11.32 -6.55 21.49
N ASN A 401 10.58 -5.57 20.98
CA ASN A 401 9.37 -5.79 20.19
C ASN A 401 9.73 -6.34 18.79
N ALA A 402 8.78 -6.96 18.10
CA ALA A 402 8.94 -7.58 16.79
C ALA A 402 9.43 -6.59 15.72
N VAL A 403 8.94 -5.35 15.76
CA VAL A 403 9.39 -4.29 14.85
C VAL A 403 10.88 -4.02 15.05
N THR A 404 11.34 -3.83 16.29
CA THR A 404 12.76 -3.60 16.55
C THR A 404 13.61 -4.79 16.14
N ARG A 405 13.18 -6.03 16.39
CA ARG A 405 13.88 -7.25 15.91
C ARG A 405 13.99 -7.28 14.39
N LYS A 406 12.90 -6.98 13.67
CA LYS A 406 12.86 -6.92 12.20
C LYS A 406 13.92 -5.96 11.64
N TYR A 407 14.14 -4.82 12.30
CA TYR A 407 15.10 -3.80 11.87
C TYR A 407 16.53 -3.99 12.43
N GLN A 408 16.76 -5.01 13.25
CA GLN A 408 18.09 -5.46 13.68
C GLN A 408 18.71 -6.52 12.74
N SER A 409 17.97 -6.98 11.73
CA SER A 409 18.48 -7.91 10.69
C SER A 409 19.60 -7.30 9.83
N GLU A 410 20.45 -8.15 9.23
CA GLU A 410 21.65 -7.71 8.48
C GLU A 410 21.35 -6.69 7.37
N GLU A 411 20.21 -6.79 6.69
CA GLU A 411 19.82 -5.85 5.63
C GLU A 411 19.47 -4.44 6.14
N ARG A 412 18.99 -4.37 7.39
CA ARG A 412 18.49 -3.14 8.03
C ARG A 412 19.39 -2.69 9.18
N LEU A 413 20.53 -3.35 9.37
CA LEU A 413 21.52 -3.14 10.45
C LEU A 413 21.99 -1.69 10.61
N CYS A 414 21.92 -0.89 9.56
CA CYS A 414 22.21 0.54 9.61
C CYS A 414 21.27 1.32 10.54
N VAL A 415 20.07 0.80 10.80
CA VAL A 415 19.10 1.38 11.74
C VAL A 415 19.54 1.10 13.17
N ALA A 416 19.83 -0.16 13.51
CA ALA A 416 20.29 -0.57 14.84
C ALA A 416 21.55 0.20 15.29
N LYS A 417 22.59 0.24 14.43
CA LYS A 417 23.84 0.97 14.72
C LYS A 417 23.62 2.46 15.02
N ARG A 418 22.69 3.11 14.30
CA ARG A 418 22.43 4.55 14.48
C ARG A 418 21.53 4.87 15.66
N ILE A 419 20.68 3.94 16.08
CA ILE A 419 19.91 4.05 17.33
C ILE A 419 20.85 3.95 18.53
N GLU A 420 21.85 3.07 18.47
CA GLU A 420 22.90 2.90 19.49
C GLU A 420 23.82 4.12 19.56
N GLU A 421 24.21 4.69 18.42
CA GLU A 421 25.06 5.88 18.33
C GLU A 421 24.41 7.19 18.82
N GLY A 422 23.13 7.18 19.21
CA GLY A 422 22.48 8.29 19.93
C GLY A 422 22.57 9.66 19.25
N SER A 423 22.43 9.71 17.91
CA SER A 423 22.61 10.94 17.12
C SER A 423 21.49 11.96 17.23
#